data_AF-A0A7W3N2E8-F1
#
_entry.id   AF-A0A7W3N2E8-F1
#
_cell.length_a   1.000
_cell.length_b   1.000
_cell.length_c   1.000
_cell.angle_alpha   90.00
_cell.angle_beta   90.00
_cell.angle_gamma   90.00
#
_symmetry.space_group_name_H-M   'P 1'
#
loop_
_entity.id
_entity.type
_entity.pdbx_description
1 polymer ?
#
loop_
_entity_poly.entity_id
_entity_poly.type
_entity_poly.pdbx_seq_one_letter_code
_entity_poly.pdbx_strand_id
1 'polypeptide(L)'
;MSNSDEPGVEGADLVARPGGRGVQGDAATGPRTDLETGPETGVARVGDPVTVWPCANCGRPVPQPVGGVRTIRYCQDNDGACAREARSRRERGRDAPGLTGQVAWTWEIVERLEKMADGLAESLTSELSVAGVERRIAEVRAEAARELAVAQSEREASQQQAEEARHEAAQARRRMEAAEEEARRARQEARTATAKRDAAQQAWQEAQQLAQQAVAAKQAAESERDRVAAREGELLAALESSRAELVSLHARVAEAEAAAEAQRAEAAVARQAAEELRTAVKDAEAARQQALQAAARAEEERTAARRAQAEAEAEAQRAAAQRTEAIGERDAALAQAQQAVAERDQANARAAEQSAQIQHLAQSVAELQAAMSALAAERDAARAEADRARRQIDTLLTQRQAGVLPGVTGTGTGGIPVPGASAAGGTGPFPAATIPDTSAGSSAVPRQPAYSTDPAGGGTEPARRNGDENREDPLYARP
;
A
#
# COMPACT_ATOMS: atom_id res chain seq x y z
N MET A 1 20.38 -42.79 -14.25
CA MET A 1 21.77 -43.21 -13.98
C MET A 1 21.80 -43.88 -12.63
N SER A 2 21.97 -45.21 -12.63
CA SER A 2 22.39 -46.13 -11.56
C SER A 2 22.63 -47.45 -12.33
N ASN A 3 23.83 -48.00 -12.37
CA ASN A 3 24.38 -48.92 -11.35
C ASN A 3 23.38 -50.06 -11.10
N SER A 4 23.50 -51.24 -11.71
CA SER A 4 24.65 -52.18 -11.75
C SER A 4 24.88 -52.87 -10.41
N ASP A 5 24.45 -54.13 -10.32
CA ASP A 5 24.95 -55.14 -9.38
C ASP A 5 24.74 -56.52 -10.02
N GLU A 6 25.83 -57.22 -10.34
CA GLU A 6 25.84 -58.68 -10.51
C GLU A 6 26.25 -59.31 -9.17
N PRO A 7 25.74 -60.51 -8.86
CA PRO A 7 26.69 -61.61 -8.68
C PRO A 7 26.17 -62.93 -9.29
N GLY A 8 27.02 -63.93 -9.56
CA GLY A 8 28.48 -64.02 -9.39
C GLY A 8 28.93 -65.46 -9.68
N VAL A 9 30.15 -65.65 -10.18
CA VAL A 9 30.61 -66.97 -10.67
C VAL A 9 31.76 -67.52 -9.81
N GLU A 10 31.40 -68.40 -8.88
CA GLU A 10 32.29 -69.32 -8.15
C GLU A 10 31.55 -70.67 -7.99
N GLY A 11 32.20 -71.82 -7.83
CA GLY A 11 33.62 -72.13 -7.80
C GLY A 11 33.80 -73.66 -7.82
N ALA A 12 34.95 -74.15 -8.28
CA ALA A 12 35.15 -75.59 -8.50
C ALA A 12 35.17 -76.42 -7.20
N ASP A 13 34.89 -77.73 -7.33
CA ASP A 13 35.70 -78.70 -6.59
C ASP A 13 35.95 -79.99 -7.41
N LEU A 14 37.09 -80.65 -7.13
CA LEU A 14 37.66 -81.76 -7.89
C LEU A 14 38.07 -82.88 -6.93
N VAL A 15 37.32 -83.99 -6.91
CA VAL A 15 37.66 -85.17 -6.09
C VAL A 15 37.75 -86.44 -6.96
N ALA A 16 38.68 -87.33 -6.60
CA ALA A 16 39.25 -88.31 -7.51
C ALA A 16 38.86 -89.77 -7.22
N ARG A 17 38.43 -90.46 -8.29
CA ARG A 17 38.98 -91.77 -8.71
C ARG A 17 38.74 -92.95 -7.70
N PRO A 18 39.40 -94.14 -7.76
CA PRO A 18 38.65 -95.35 -8.10
C PRO A 18 38.71 -96.53 -7.10
N GLY A 19 37.77 -97.48 -7.24
CA GLY A 19 37.86 -98.84 -6.70
C GLY A 19 36.65 -99.71 -7.09
N GLY A 20 36.72 -101.05 -7.09
CA GLY A 20 37.94 -101.87 -6.99
C GLY A 20 37.76 -103.29 -6.42
N ARG A 21 37.50 -104.28 -7.30
CA ARG A 21 37.79 -105.73 -7.12
C ARG A 21 37.00 -106.53 -6.06
N GLY A 22 36.45 -107.68 -6.47
CA GLY A 22 35.95 -108.76 -5.60
C GLY A 22 35.94 -110.10 -6.35
N VAL A 23 36.49 -111.17 -5.75
CA VAL A 23 36.76 -112.49 -6.34
C VAL A 23 36.77 -113.55 -5.20
N GLN A 24 36.51 -114.84 -5.51
CA GLN A 24 36.38 -116.01 -4.59
C GLN A 24 35.09 -115.98 -3.72
N GLY A 25 34.46 -117.09 -3.33
CA GLY A 25 34.68 -118.54 -3.55
C GLY A 25 33.36 -119.31 -3.29
N ASP A 26 33.24 -120.60 -3.01
CA ASP A 26 34.10 -121.80 -3.07
C ASP A 26 33.19 -123.05 -2.87
N ALA A 27 33.28 -124.14 -3.65
CA ALA A 27 34.03 -125.39 -3.40
C ALA A 27 33.44 -126.42 -2.38
N ALA A 28 33.61 -127.72 -2.67
CA ALA A 28 33.19 -128.93 -1.91
C ALA A 28 31.66 -129.23 -1.86
N THR A 29 31.14 -130.47 -1.68
CA THR A 29 31.68 -131.81 -1.35
C THR A 29 30.89 -132.95 -2.07
N GLY A 30 31.42 -134.18 -2.17
CA GLY A 30 30.76 -135.38 -2.77
C GLY A 30 29.83 -136.17 -1.80
N PRO A 31 29.63 -137.52 -1.92
CA PRO A 31 30.50 -138.53 -2.57
C PRO A 31 29.79 -139.67 -3.38
N ARG A 32 30.54 -140.74 -3.67
CA ARG A 32 30.25 -141.98 -4.44
C ARG A 32 29.26 -142.95 -3.76
N THR A 33 28.76 -143.92 -4.53
CA THR A 33 28.97 -145.37 -4.26
C THR A 33 28.99 -146.19 -5.56
N ASP A 34 29.96 -147.10 -5.69
CA ASP A 34 30.06 -148.15 -6.70
C ASP A 34 29.61 -149.51 -6.08
N LEU A 35 29.05 -150.47 -6.84
CA LEU A 35 29.08 -151.91 -6.48
C LEU A 35 28.72 -152.86 -7.66
N GLU A 36 29.18 -154.12 -7.56
CA GLU A 36 29.09 -155.17 -8.58
C GLU A 36 27.99 -156.22 -8.26
N THR A 37 27.47 -156.94 -9.27
CA THR A 37 27.38 -158.42 -9.26
C THR A 37 26.80 -159.03 -10.55
N GLY A 38 27.29 -160.21 -10.90
CA GLY A 38 26.57 -161.32 -11.57
C GLY A 38 26.94 -162.62 -10.83
N PRO A 39 26.98 -163.80 -11.45
CA PRO A 39 26.41 -164.23 -12.74
C PRO A 39 25.74 -165.64 -12.65
N GLU A 40 25.81 -166.42 -13.74
CA GLU A 40 25.77 -167.90 -13.86
C GLU A 40 24.53 -168.61 -14.45
N THR A 41 24.84 -169.67 -15.21
CA THR A 41 23.91 -170.54 -15.96
C THR A 41 24.21 -172.01 -15.69
N GLY A 42 23.21 -172.78 -15.26
CA GLY A 42 23.38 -174.21 -14.92
C GLY A 42 23.26 -175.14 -16.13
N VAL A 43 24.21 -176.07 -16.29
CA VAL A 43 24.19 -177.14 -17.31
C VAL A 43 23.97 -178.51 -16.65
N ALA A 44 22.99 -179.28 -17.13
CA ALA A 44 22.62 -180.58 -16.57
C ALA A 44 23.64 -181.70 -16.87
N ARG A 45 23.70 -182.72 -16.00
CA ARG A 45 24.62 -183.86 -16.13
C ARG A 45 23.95 -185.09 -16.77
N VAL A 46 24.77 -185.94 -17.38
CA VAL A 46 24.35 -187.24 -17.92
C VAL A 46 24.11 -188.23 -16.77
N GLY A 47 22.90 -188.78 -16.65
CA GLY A 47 22.58 -189.84 -15.69
C GLY A 47 21.12 -189.88 -15.22
N ASP A 48 20.38 -188.78 -15.32
CA ASP A 48 18.97 -188.73 -14.89
C ASP A 48 18.05 -189.66 -15.70
N PRO A 49 16.96 -190.16 -15.09
CA PRO A 49 15.97 -191.00 -15.77
C PRO A 49 15.20 -190.18 -16.81
N VAL A 50 15.66 -190.26 -18.07
CA VAL A 50 14.98 -189.67 -19.22
C VAL A 50 13.54 -190.19 -19.25
N THR A 51 12.57 -189.29 -19.03
CA THR A 51 11.15 -189.63 -19.00
C THR A 51 10.63 -189.90 -20.40
N VAL A 52 10.80 -191.13 -20.85
CA VAL A 52 10.44 -191.56 -22.21
C VAL A 52 8.93 -191.49 -22.42
N TRP A 53 8.46 -190.58 -23.28
CA TRP A 53 7.04 -190.44 -23.61
C TRP A 53 6.74 -191.07 -24.98
N PRO A 54 5.58 -191.72 -25.17
CA PRO A 54 5.17 -192.21 -26.49
C PRO A 54 4.89 -191.03 -27.42
N CYS A 55 5.48 -191.05 -28.62
CA CYS A 55 5.28 -190.07 -29.67
C CYS A 55 3.78 -189.90 -29.97
N ALA A 56 3.28 -188.67 -29.92
CA ALA A 56 1.85 -188.35 -30.09
C ALA A 56 1.29 -188.61 -31.50
N ASN A 57 2.09 -189.22 -32.40
CA ASN A 57 1.67 -189.66 -33.74
C ASN A 57 1.76 -191.18 -33.94
N CYS A 58 2.84 -191.81 -33.46
CA CYS A 58 3.18 -193.21 -33.79
C CYS A 58 3.51 -194.09 -32.58
N GLY A 59 3.38 -193.57 -31.35
CA GLY A 59 3.60 -194.33 -30.12
C GLY A 59 5.06 -194.68 -29.80
N ARG A 60 6.02 -194.50 -30.73
CA ARG A 60 7.45 -194.76 -30.47
C ARG A 60 7.96 -193.97 -29.24
N PRO A 61 8.84 -194.55 -28.41
CA PRO A 61 9.48 -193.85 -27.31
C PRO A 61 10.26 -192.61 -27.79
N VAL A 62 9.99 -191.44 -27.21
CA VAL A 62 10.69 -190.17 -27.45
C VAL A 62 11.38 -189.71 -26.16
N PRO A 63 12.70 -189.48 -26.17
CA PRO A 63 13.43 -188.87 -25.07
C PRO A 63 12.92 -187.46 -24.74
N GLN A 64 12.67 -187.15 -23.46
CA GLN A 64 12.41 -185.78 -23.00
C GLN A 64 13.70 -185.14 -22.45
N PRO A 65 13.94 -183.84 -22.68
CA PRO A 65 15.06 -183.13 -22.09
C PRO A 65 14.77 -182.81 -20.62
N VAL A 66 15.57 -183.35 -19.70
CA VAL A 66 15.44 -183.07 -18.26
C VAL A 66 15.62 -181.58 -17.97
N GLY A 67 14.68 -180.99 -17.22
CA GLY A 67 14.65 -179.55 -16.90
C GLY A 67 14.21 -178.62 -18.04
N GLY A 68 13.93 -179.12 -19.25
CA GLY A 68 13.52 -178.28 -20.39
C GLY A 68 12.06 -177.85 -20.32
N VAL A 69 11.79 -176.54 -20.39
CA VAL A 69 10.43 -175.96 -20.35
C VAL A 69 9.52 -176.40 -21.52
N ARG A 70 10.10 -176.96 -22.61
CA ARG A 70 9.37 -177.38 -23.82
C ARG A 70 9.43 -178.90 -24.00
N THR A 71 8.30 -179.58 -23.78
CA THR A 71 8.14 -181.03 -23.99
C THR A 71 8.19 -181.41 -25.47
N ILE A 72 9.02 -182.40 -25.82
CA ILE A 72 9.19 -182.90 -27.19
C ILE A 72 8.08 -183.92 -27.50
N ARG A 73 6.97 -183.48 -28.09
CA ARG A 73 5.77 -184.32 -28.30
C ARG A 73 5.84 -185.31 -29.49
N TYR A 74 6.89 -185.26 -30.32
CA TYR A 74 7.05 -186.08 -31.53
C TYR A 74 8.50 -186.51 -31.75
N CYS A 75 8.73 -187.65 -32.39
CA CYS A 75 10.05 -188.08 -32.87
C CYS A 75 10.73 -186.98 -33.70
N GLN A 76 11.95 -186.60 -33.33
CA GLN A 76 12.80 -185.68 -34.10
C GLN A 76 13.59 -186.45 -35.17
N ASP A 77 14.02 -187.66 -34.80
CA ASP A 77 14.74 -188.74 -35.48
C ASP A 77 14.12 -189.26 -36.79
N ASN A 78 13.21 -188.50 -37.40
CA ASN A 78 12.53 -188.83 -38.65
C ASN A 78 12.23 -187.53 -39.43
N ASP A 79 13.16 -186.57 -39.42
CA ASP A 79 13.07 -185.20 -39.98
C ASP A 79 11.77 -184.44 -39.62
N GLY A 80 11.24 -184.66 -38.41
CA GLY A 80 9.95 -184.11 -37.99
C GLY A 80 8.73 -184.64 -38.77
N ALA A 81 8.86 -185.74 -39.53
CA ALA A 81 7.77 -186.36 -40.28
C ALA A 81 6.61 -186.78 -39.37
N CYS A 82 6.86 -187.21 -38.13
CA CYS A 82 5.80 -187.47 -37.16
C CYS A 82 5.04 -186.20 -36.73
N ALA A 83 5.70 -185.05 -36.66
CA ALA A 83 5.04 -183.76 -36.40
C ALA A 83 4.25 -183.28 -37.63
N ARG A 84 4.76 -183.50 -38.86
CA ARG A 84 4.04 -183.23 -40.11
C ARG A 84 2.83 -184.14 -40.32
N GLU A 85 2.96 -185.45 -40.10
CA GLU A 85 1.85 -186.41 -40.16
C GLU A 85 0.78 -186.07 -39.11
N ALA A 86 1.16 -185.77 -37.87
CA ALA A 86 0.22 -185.33 -36.85
C ALA A 86 -0.44 -183.98 -37.19
N ARG A 87 0.29 -183.04 -37.81
CA ARG A 87 -0.28 -181.79 -38.32
C ARG A 87 -1.26 -182.06 -39.48
N SER A 88 -0.89 -182.89 -40.45
CA SER A 88 -1.75 -183.29 -41.57
C SER A 88 -2.98 -184.12 -41.15
N ARG A 89 -2.87 -184.92 -40.08
CA ARG A 89 -4.03 -185.56 -39.42
C ARG A 89 -4.92 -184.54 -38.72
N ARG A 90 -4.35 -183.49 -38.12
CA ARG A 90 -5.12 -182.36 -37.57
C ARG A 90 -5.73 -181.48 -38.65
N GLU A 91 -5.07 -181.21 -39.78
CA GLU A 91 -5.70 -180.59 -40.96
C GLU A 91 -6.93 -181.41 -41.39
N ARG A 92 -6.77 -182.71 -41.65
CA ARG A 92 -7.88 -183.60 -42.01
C ARG A 92 -8.98 -183.68 -40.94
N GLY A 93 -8.65 -183.46 -39.66
CA GLY A 93 -9.59 -183.37 -38.55
C GLY A 93 -10.21 -181.98 -38.34
N ARG A 94 -9.59 -180.92 -38.87
CA ARG A 94 -10.07 -179.53 -38.87
C ARG A 94 -11.16 -179.34 -39.92
N ASP A 95 -11.01 -180.03 -41.06
CA ASP A 95 -12.01 -180.08 -42.14
C ASP A 95 -13.09 -181.17 -41.91
N ALA A 96 -12.99 -181.96 -40.83
CA ALA A 96 -13.95 -183.01 -40.51
C ALA A 96 -15.19 -182.44 -39.77
N PRO A 97 -16.42 -182.61 -40.29
CA PRO A 97 -17.62 -182.03 -39.69
C PRO A 97 -17.98 -182.72 -38.36
N GLY A 98 -17.82 -181.99 -37.25
CA GLY A 98 -18.25 -182.43 -35.92
C GLY A 98 -17.35 -181.94 -34.77
N LEU A 99 -17.51 -182.57 -33.61
CA LEU A 99 -16.77 -182.29 -32.37
C LEU A 99 -15.24 -182.30 -32.53
N THR A 100 -14.71 -183.08 -33.47
CA THR A 100 -13.26 -183.14 -33.75
C THR A 100 -12.69 -181.81 -34.23
N GLY A 101 -13.41 -181.09 -35.10
CA GLY A 101 -13.01 -179.76 -35.58
C GLY A 101 -13.06 -178.71 -34.47
N GLN A 102 -14.08 -178.78 -33.60
CA GLN A 102 -14.20 -177.89 -32.44
C GLN A 102 -13.04 -178.09 -31.45
N VAL A 103 -12.67 -179.34 -31.14
CA VAL A 103 -11.51 -179.63 -30.28
C VAL A 103 -10.22 -179.10 -30.92
N ALA A 104 -10.01 -179.29 -32.24
CA ALA A 104 -8.84 -178.76 -32.94
C ALA A 104 -8.75 -177.22 -32.85
N TRP A 105 -9.88 -176.51 -32.97
CA TRP A 105 -9.95 -175.05 -32.83
C TRP A 105 -9.69 -174.58 -31.39
N THR A 106 -10.19 -175.28 -30.37
CA THR A 106 -9.90 -174.92 -28.96
C THR A 106 -8.41 -175.00 -28.63
N TRP A 107 -7.66 -175.94 -29.22
CA TRP A 107 -6.20 -176.00 -29.05
C TRP A 107 -5.46 -174.83 -29.72
N GLU A 108 -5.96 -174.30 -30.85
CA GLU A 108 -5.38 -173.12 -31.50
C GLU A 108 -5.61 -171.84 -30.66
N ILE A 109 -6.76 -171.74 -29.98
CA ILE A 109 -7.01 -170.69 -28.98
C ILE A 109 -6.04 -170.81 -27.80
N VAL A 110 -5.78 -172.02 -27.30
CA VAL A 110 -4.79 -172.25 -26.22
C VAL A 110 -3.39 -171.82 -26.67
N GLU A 111 -2.91 -172.25 -27.85
CA GLU A 111 -1.58 -171.85 -28.36
C GLU A 111 -1.46 -170.33 -28.59
N ARG A 112 -2.56 -169.65 -28.95
CA ARG A 112 -2.63 -168.20 -29.06
C ARG A 112 -2.65 -167.50 -27.68
N LEU A 113 -3.34 -168.07 -26.69
CA LEU A 113 -3.35 -167.59 -25.30
C LEU A 113 -1.97 -167.75 -24.66
N GLU A 114 -1.32 -168.91 -24.84
CA GLU A 114 0.07 -169.17 -24.42
C GLU A 114 1.02 -168.12 -25.02
N LYS A 115 0.92 -167.85 -26.33
CA LYS A 115 1.77 -166.82 -26.97
C LYS A 115 1.50 -165.39 -26.48
N MET A 116 0.27 -165.06 -26.09
CA MET A 116 -0.04 -163.77 -25.46
C MET A 116 0.43 -163.72 -24.00
N ALA A 117 0.40 -164.84 -23.28
CA ALA A 117 0.95 -164.96 -21.93
C ALA A 117 2.49 -164.86 -21.94
N ASP A 118 3.18 -165.48 -22.90
CA ASP A 118 4.63 -165.31 -23.13
C ASP A 118 4.98 -163.83 -23.35
N GLY A 119 4.25 -163.14 -24.25
CA GLY A 119 4.48 -161.71 -24.54
C GLY A 119 4.20 -160.79 -23.34
N LEU A 120 3.15 -161.09 -22.54
CA LEU A 120 2.87 -160.38 -21.30
C LEU A 120 3.91 -160.69 -20.21
N ALA A 121 4.41 -161.91 -20.14
CA ALA A 121 5.48 -162.31 -19.23
C ALA A 121 6.80 -161.62 -19.61
N GLU A 122 7.11 -161.45 -20.89
CA GLU A 122 8.30 -160.74 -21.36
C GLU A 122 8.18 -159.22 -21.16
N SER A 123 7.00 -158.62 -21.35
CA SER A 123 6.77 -157.21 -21.00
C SER A 123 6.85 -156.99 -19.47
N LEU A 124 6.21 -157.86 -18.68
CA LEU A 124 6.31 -157.79 -17.21
C LEU A 124 7.74 -158.03 -16.73
N THR A 125 8.49 -158.96 -17.33
CA THR A 125 9.88 -159.23 -16.96
C THR A 125 10.79 -158.06 -17.34
N SER A 126 10.55 -157.36 -18.46
CA SER A 126 11.34 -156.19 -18.83
C SER A 126 11.02 -154.95 -17.99
N GLU A 127 9.75 -154.68 -17.68
CA GLU A 127 9.34 -153.56 -16.80
C GLU A 127 9.69 -153.81 -15.31
N LEU A 128 9.53 -155.05 -14.81
CA LEU A 128 9.89 -155.44 -13.43
C LEU A 128 11.37 -155.87 -13.29
N SER A 129 12.15 -155.90 -14.38
CA SER A 129 13.60 -156.04 -14.27
C SER A 129 14.18 -154.85 -13.51
N VAL A 130 15.33 -155.04 -12.86
CA VAL A 130 16.06 -153.94 -12.18
C VAL A 130 16.27 -152.76 -13.14
N ALA A 131 16.65 -153.01 -14.39
CA ALA A 131 16.84 -151.98 -15.41
C ALA A 131 15.53 -151.29 -15.88
N GLY A 132 14.38 -151.98 -15.83
CA GLY A 132 13.06 -151.39 -16.11
C GLY A 132 12.62 -150.47 -14.98
N VAL A 133 12.71 -150.96 -13.75
CA VAL A 133 12.43 -150.18 -12.52
C VAL A 133 13.37 -148.98 -12.42
N GLU A 134 14.66 -149.14 -12.69
CA GLU A 134 15.64 -148.04 -12.75
C GLU A 134 15.30 -147.02 -13.84
N ARG A 135 14.86 -147.45 -15.03
CA ARG A 135 14.39 -146.54 -16.08
C ARG A 135 13.19 -145.74 -15.62
N ARG A 136 12.17 -146.37 -15.02
CA ARG A 136 10.98 -145.65 -14.54
C ARG A 136 11.30 -144.74 -13.34
N ILE A 137 12.23 -145.13 -12.47
CA ILE A 137 12.76 -144.26 -11.41
C ILE A 137 13.53 -143.07 -11.99
N ALA A 138 14.34 -143.27 -13.04
CA ALA A 138 15.06 -142.18 -13.72
C ALA A 138 14.10 -141.23 -14.45
N GLU A 139 13.05 -141.77 -15.06
CA GLU A 139 11.98 -141.00 -15.71
C GLU A 139 11.21 -140.15 -14.69
N VAL A 140 10.75 -140.74 -13.58
CA VAL A 140 10.05 -140.01 -12.49
C VAL A 140 10.98 -139.01 -11.80
N ARG A 141 12.28 -139.30 -11.65
CA ARG A 141 13.28 -138.32 -11.18
C ARG A 141 13.46 -137.17 -12.16
N ALA A 142 13.40 -137.43 -13.47
CA ALA A 142 13.47 -136.40 -14.50
C ALA A 142 12.15 -135.58 -14.61
N GLU A 143 11.00 -136.18 -14.34
CA GLU A 143 9.71 -135.50 -14.18
C GLU A 143 9.76 -134.56 -12.98
N ALA A 144 10.08 -135.08 -11.79
CA ALA A 144 10.22 -134.28 -10.56
C ALA A 144 11.29 -133.18 -10.69
N ALA A 145 12.40 -133.43 -11.40
CA ALA A 145 13.40 -132.40 -11.67
C ALA A 145 12.89 -131.29 -12.61
N ARG A 146 12.03 -131.63 -13.60
CA ARG A 146 11.35 -130.63 -14.44
C ARG A 146 10.34 -129.82 -13.64
N GLU A 147 9.53 -130.47 -12.81
CA GLU A 147 8.54 -129.80 -11.94
C GLU A 147 9.23 -128.86 -10.93
N LEU A 148 10.33 -129.30 -10.31
CA LEU A 148 11.14 -128.45 -9.42
C LEU A 148 11.77 -127.27 -10.15
N ALA A 149 12.27 -127.47 -11.39
CA ALA A 149 12.80 -126.37 -12.19
C ALA A 149 11.71 -125.35 -12.59
N VAL A 150 10.52 -125.82 -12.95
CA VAL A 150 9.35 -124.95 -13.20
C VAL A 150 8.99 -124.18 -11.93
N ALA A 151 8.78 -124.84 -10.80
CA ALA A 151 8.42 -124.19 -9.54
C ALA A 151 9.50 -123.22 -9.02
N GLN A 152 10.78 -123.48 -9.30
CA GLN A 152 11.86 -122.52 -9.05
C GLN A 152 11.74 -121.30 -9.97
N SER A 153 11.57 -121.48 -11.28
CA SER A 153 11.43 -120.36 -12.22
C SER A 153 10.17 -119.51 -11.98
N GLU A 154 9.05 -120.13 -11.59
CA GLU A 154 7.81 -119.45 -11.20
C GLU A 154 8.00 -118.64 -9.91
N ARG A 155 8.75 -119.19 -8.93
CA ARG A 155 9.10 -118.49 -7.70
C ARG A 155 10.04 -117.31 -7.95
N GLU A 156 11.04 -117.48 -8.80
CA GLU A 156 11.98 -116.42 -9.19
C GLU A 156 11.27 -115.30 -9.96
N ALA A 157 10.40 -115.64 -10.92
CA ALA A 157 9.55 -114.66 -11.62
C ALA A 157 8.61 -113.93 -10.64
N SER A 158 8.00 -114.64 -9.69
CA SER A 158 7.17 -114.04 -8.64
C SER A 158 7.95 -113.12 -7.70
N GLN A 159 9.22 -113.43 -7.43
CA GLN A 159 10.11 -112.58 -6.63
C GLN A 159 10.52 -111.32 -7.40
N GLN A 160 10.91 -111.45 -8.67
CA GLN A 160 11.23 -110.33 -9.56
C GLN A 160 10.03 -109.39 -9.70
N GLN A 161 8.84 -109.91 -10.01
CA GLN A 161 7.61 -109.11 -10.09
C GLN A 161 7.28 -108.40 -8.76
N ALA A 162 7.51 -109.05 -7.61
CA ALA A 162 7.31 -108.45 -6.30
C ALA A 162 8.36 -107.36 -5.98
N GLU A 163 9.57 -107.46 -6.51
CA GLU A 163 10.62 -106.43 -6.39
C GLU A 163 10.35 -105.25 -7.33
N GLU A 164 9.98 -105.49 -8.58
CA GLU A 164 9.50 -104.47 -9.52
C GLU A 164 8.34 -103.67 -8.94
N ALA A 165 7.28 -104.33 -8.46
CA ALA A 165 6.14 -103.67 -7.83
C ALA A 165 6.52 -102.87 -6.57
N ARG A 166 7.54 -103.30 -5.81
CA ARG A 166 8.09 -102.52 -4.68
C ARG A 166 8.87 -101.30 -5.16
N HIS A 167 9.65 -101.43 -6.23
CA HIS A 167 10.38 -100.30 -6.83
C HIS A 167 9.42 -99.27 -7.43
N GLU A 168 8.39 -99.68 -8.17
CA GLU A 168 7.34 -98.80 -8.68
C GLU A 168 6.59 -98.10 -7.53
N ALA A 169 6.18 -98.84 -6.49
CA ALA A 169 5.52 -98.25 -5.32
C ALA A 169 6.42 -97.26 -4.56
N ALA A 170 7.75 -97.50 -4.51
CA ALA A 170 8.70 -96.56 -3.91
C ALA A 170 8.88 -95.30 -4.78
N GLN A 171 8.93 -95.44 -6.11
CA GLN A 171 8.98 -94.29 -7.04
C GLN A 171 7.66 -93.49 -7.02
N ALA A 172 6.51 -94.15 -6.87
CA ALA A 172 5.21 -93.50 -6.73
C ALA A 172 5.14 -92.67 -5.44
N ARG A 173 5.60 -93.22 -4.29
CA ARG A 173 5.69 -92.47 -3.03
C ARG A 173 6.58 -91.24 -3.15
N ARG A 174 7.80 -91.38 -3.70
CA ARG A 174 8.71 -90.23 -3.91
C ARG A 174 8.11 -89.14 -4.81
N ARG A 175 7.34 -89.50 -5.83
CA ARG A 175 6.61 -88.53 -6.67
C ARG A 175 5.49 -87.82 -5.90
N MET A 176 4.76 -88.53 -5.05
CA MET A 176 3.74 -87.93 -4.18
C MET A 176 4.37 -87.00 -3.12
N GLU A 177 5.47 -87.42 -2.50
CA GLU A 177 6.23 -86.64 -1.52
C GLU A 177 6.76 -85.33 -2.13
N ALA A 178 7.36 -85.40 -3.33
CA ALA A 178 7.81 -84.22 -4.07
C ALA A 178 6.64 -83.29 -4.45
N ALA A 179 5.55 -83.83 -4.99
CA ALA A 179 4.36 -83.03 -5.33
C ALA A 179 3.70 -82.39 -4.09
N GLU A 180 3.74 -83.05 -2.93
CA GLU A 180 3.31 -82.45 -1.67
C GLU A 180 4.25 -81.32 -1.20
N GLU A 181 5.56 -81.47 -1.34
CA GLU A 181 6.50 -80.38 -1.05
C GLU A 181 6.31 -79.18 -1.98
N GLU A 182 6.19 -79.40 -3.28
CA GLU A 182 5.90 -78.35 -4.26
C GLU A 182 4.58 -77.64 -3.94
N ALA A 183 3.51 -78.40 -3.63
CA ALA A 183 2.23 -77.84 -3.21
C ALA A 183 2.32 -77.06 -1.87
N ARG A 184 3.20 -77.47 -0.93
CA ARG A 184 3.46 -76.73 0.31
C ARG A 184 4.22 -75.42 0.03
N ARG A 185 5.26 -75.44 -0.82
CA ARG A 185 6.03 -74.26 -1.23
C ARG A 185 5.14 -73.25 -1.96
N ALA A 186 4.40 -73.67 -2.98
CA ALA A 186 3.46 -72.81 -3.71
C ALA A 186 2.37 -72.19 -2.79
N ARG A 187 1.89 -72.92 -1.78
CA ARG A 187 0.96 -72.39 -0.77
C ARG A 187 1.61 -71.38 0.18
N GLN A 188 2.90 -71.54 0.51
CA GLN A 188 3.65 -70.57 1.30
C GLN A 188 3.92 -69.29 0.49
N GLU A 189 4.39 -69.43 -0.75
CA GLU A 189 4.59 -68.33 -1.69
C GLU A 189 3.29 -67.53 -1.89
N ALA A 190 2.18 -68.20 -2.19
CA ALA A 190 0.86 -67.56 -2.33
C ALA A 190 0.44 -66.78 -1.07
N ARG A 191 0.66 -67.34 0.14
CA ARG A 191 0.39 -66.65 1.42
C ARG A 191 1.27 -65.40 1.59
N THR A 192 2.55 -65.46 1.23
CA THR A 192 3.42 -64.28 1.28
C THR A 192 3.06 -63.23 0.23
N ALA A 193 2.57 -63.65 -0.94
CA ALA A 193 2.10 -62.75 -1.99
C ALA A 193 0.80 -62.03 -1.57
N THR A 194 -0.17 -62.75 -0.97
CA THR A 194 -1.36 -62.09 -0.40
C THR A 194 -1.00 -61.15 0.75
N ALA A 195 -0.12 -61.57 1.67
CA ALA A 195 0.31 -60.71 2.77
C ALA A 195 1.01 -59.42 2.28
N LYS A 196 1.85 -59.52 1.24
CA LYS A 196 2.48 -58.35 0.59
C LYS A 196 1.46 -57.43 -0.09
N ARG A 197 0.48 -57.99 -0.80
CA ARG A 197 -0.63 -57.23 -1.40
C ARG A 197 -1.44 -56.50 -0.34
N ASP A 198 -1.82 -57.19 0.73
CA ASP A 198 -2.71 -56.67 1.76
C ASP A 198 -2.01 -55.58 2.59
N ALA A 199 -0.72 -55.74 2.90
CA ALA A 199 0.11 -54.69 3.49
C ALA A 199 0.30 -53.48 2.55
N ALA A 200 0.48 -53.68 1.25
CA ALA A 200 0.55 -52.59 0.27
C ALA A 200 -0.80 -51.85 0.14
N GLN A 201 -1.93 -52.56 0.25
CA GLN A 201 -3.26 -51.96 0.27
C GLN A 201 -3.51 -51.14 1.54
N GLN A 202 -3.06 -51.63 2.71
CA GLN A 202 -3.09 -50.87 3.97
C GLN A 202 -2.25 -49.59 3.87
N ALA A 203 -0.99 -49.69 3.43
CA ALA A 203 -0.11 -48.54 3.24
C ALA A 203 -0.68 -47.51 2.24
N TRP A 204 -1.38 -47.96 1.19
CA TRP A 204 -2.08 -47.07 0.26
C TRP A 204 -3.28 -46.37 0.90
N GLN A 205 -4.07 -47.07 1.73
CA GLN A 205 -5.19 -46.49 2.47
C GLN A 205 -4.69 -45.47 3.52
N GLU A 206 -3.62 -45.78 4.24
CA GLU A 206 -2.96 -44.85 5.18
C GLU A 206 -2.43 -43.62 4.45
N ALA A 207 -1.72 -43.79 3.33
CA ALA A 207 -1.24 -42.68 2.50
C ALA A 207 -2.40 -41.81 1.95
N GLN A 208 -3.52 -42.43 1.58
CA GLN A 208 -4.72 -41.70 1.15
C GLN A 208 -5.34 -40.90 2.31
N GLN A 209 -5.40 -41.46 3.52
CA GLN A 209 -5.89 -40.76 4.72
C GLN A 209 -4.96 -39.60 5.11
N LEU A 210 -3.65 -39.80 5.10
CA LEU A 210 -2.67 -38.73 5.35
C LEU A 210 -2.78 -37.62 4.28
N ALA A 211 -2.98 -37.96 3.01
CA ALA A 211 -3.19 -36.98 1.95
C ALA A 211 -4.49 -36.18 2.15
N GLN A 212 -5.59 -36.83 2.55
CA GLN A 212 -6.85 -36.15 2.89
C GLN A 212 -6.70 -35.22 4.10
N GLN A 213 -6.00 -35.68 5.15
CA GLN A 213 -5.70 -34.86 6.34
C GLN A 213 -4.81 -33.66 5.98
N ALA A 214 -3.80 -33.83 5.12
CA ALA A 214 -2.94 -32.75 4.66
C ALA A 214 -3.71 -31.70 3.82
N VAL A 215 -4.63 -32.13 2.96
CA VAL A 215 -5.52 -31.22 2.21
C VAL A 215 -6.46 -30.46 3.14
N ALA A 216 -7.08 -31.14 4.12
CA ALA A 216 -7.95 -30.50 5.11
C ALA A 216 -7.18 -29.50 6.00
N ALA A 217 -5.97 -29.85 6.45
CA ALA A 217 -5.09 -28.96 7.20
C ALA A 217 -4.65 -27.74 6.38
N LYS A 218 -4.34 -27.92 5.09
CA LYS A 218 -4.07 -26.82 4.16
C LYS A 218 -5.28 -25.89 4.04
N GLN A 219 -6.48 -26.42 3.80
CA GLN A 219 -7.71 -25.63 3.68
C GLN A 219 -8.03 -24.86 4.97
N ALA A 220 -7.82 -25.47 6.14
CA ALA A 220 -7.95 -24.78 7.42
C ALA A 220 -6.96 -23.60 7.52
N ALA A 221 -5.69 -23.81 7.19
CA ALA A 221 -4.65 -22.78 7.17
C ALA A 221 -4.82 -21.73 6.06
N GLU A 222 -5.59 -22.01 5.01
CA GLU A 222 -6.06 -21.00 4.03
C GLU A 222 -7.18 -20.16 4.65
N SER A 223 -8.23 -20.78 5.18
CA SER A 223 -9.35 -20.07 5.81
C SER A 223 -8.96 -19.19 7.02
N GLU A 224 -7.92 -19.55 7.78
CA GLU A 224 -7.43 -18.70 8.87
C GLU A 224 -6.58 -17.53 8.35
N ARG A 225 -5.86 -17.69 7.23
CA ARG A 225 -5.19 -16.56 6.56
C ARG A 225 -6.22 -15.58 5.98
N ASP A 226 -7.32 -16.09 5.41
CA ASP A 226 -8.42 -15.25 4.93
C ASP A 226 -9.07 -14.44 6.07
N ARG A 227 -9.24 -15.05 7.26
CA ARG A 227 -9.72 -14.35 8.47
C ARG A 227 -8.74 -13.31 9.00
N VAL A 228 -7.44 -13.58 8.95
CA VAL A 228 -6.41 -12.61 9.34
C VAL A 228 -6.40 -11.43 8.37
N ALA A 229 -6.39 -11.69 7.06
CA ALA A 229 -6.45 -10.65 6.03
C ALA A 229 -7.74 -9.80 6.12
N ALA A 230 -8.89 -10.40 6.45
CA ALA A 230 -10.12 -9.67 6.71
C ALA A 230 -10.00 -8.72 7.91
N ARG A 231 -9.45 -9.21 9.04
CA ARG A 231 -9.20 -8.38 10.24
C ARG A 231 -8.17 -7.28 9.99
N GLU A 232 -7.13 -7.54 9.21
CA GLU A 232 -6.16 -6.53 8.78
C GLU A 232 -6.84 -5.44 7.94
N GLY A 233 -7.73 -5.81 7.01
CA GLY A 233 -8.56 -4.87 6.26
C GLY A 233 -9.50 -4.04 7.14
N GLU A 234 -10.18 -4.65 8.10
CA GLU A 234 -11.02 -3.97 9.10
C GLU A 234 -10.22 -2.96 9.94
N LEU A 235 -9.02 -3.34 10.40
CA LEU A 235 -8.13 -2.46 11.17
C LEU A 235 -7.56 -1.31 10.33
N LEU A 236 -7.22 -1.55 9.06
CA LEU A 236 -6.77 -0.48 8.15
C LEU A 236 -7.91 0.51 7.87
N ALA A 237 -9.13 0.03 7.59
CA ALA A 237 -10.29 0.89 7.39
C ALA A 237 -10.63 1.71 8.66
N ALA A 238 -10.50 1.13 9.85
CA ALA A 238 -10.67 1.85 11.11
C ALA A 238 -9.59 2.92 11.32
N LEU A 239 -8.33 2.62 10.98
CA LEU A 239 -7.23 3.60 11.04
C LEU A 239 -7.45 4.76 10.05
N GLU A 240 -7.86 4.47 8.81
CA GLU A 240 -8.19 5.49 7.80
C GLU A 240 -9.37 6.36 8.25
N SER A 241 -10.42 5.76 8.82
CA SER A 241 -11.54 6.52 9.39
C SER A 241 -11.09 7.43 10.54
N SER A 242 -10.29 6.91 11.47
CA SER A 242 -9.76 7.73 12.58
C SER A 242 -8.86 8.88 12.09
N ARG A 243 -8.11 8.67 10.99
CA ARG A 243 -7.31 9.70 10.35
C ARG A 243 -8.17 10.77 9.67
N ALA A 244 -9.27 10.39 9.03
CA ALA A 244 -10.24 11.33 8.45
C ALA A 244 -10.94 12.16 9.55
N GLU A 245 -11.30 11.54 10.68
CA GLU A 245 -11.83 12.23 11.86
C GLU A 245 -10.81 13.24 12.43
N LEU A 246 -9.55 12.85 12.61
CA LEU A 246 -8.49 13.76 13.07
C LEU A 246 -8.27 14.95 12.12
N VAL A 247 -8.31 14.73 10.81
CA VAL A 247 -8.24 15.82 9.82
C VAL A 247 -9.47 16.73 9.91
N SER A 248 -10.67 16.18 10.07
CA SER A 248 -11.90 16.98 10.25
C SER A 248 -11.89 17.78 11.54
N LEU A 249 -11.40 17.21 12.64
CA LEU A 249 -11.21 17.92 13.91
C LEU A 249 -10.16 19.02 13.79
N HIS A 250 -9.04 18.78 13.12
CA HIS A 250 -8.01 19.79 12.92
C HIS A 250 -8.49 20.96 12.05
N ALA A 251 -9.28 20.68 11.01
CA ALA A 251 -9.94 21.71 10.20
C ALA A 251 -10.90 22.57 11.06
N ARG A 252 -11.76 21.94 11.88
CA ARG A 252 -12.68 22.66 12.80
C ARG A 252 -11.94 23.48 13.85
N VAL A 253 -10.77 23.02 14.33
CA VAL A 253 -9.92 23.81 15.23
C VAL A 253 -9.36 25.03 14.52
N ALA A 254 -8.81 24.87 13.31
CA ALA A 254 -8.31 26.00 12.51
C ALA A 254 -9.41 27.01 12.16
N GLU A 255 -10.62 26.54 11.83
CA GLU A 255 -11.81 27.40 11.63
C GLU A 255 -12.18 28.18 12.91
N ALA A 256 -12.16 27.52 14.07
CA ALA A 256 -12.46 28.15 15.36
C ALA A 256 -11.36 29.12 15.81
N GLU A 257 -10.09 28.83 15.52
CA GLU A 257 -8.95 29.72 15.77
C GLU A 257 -9.02 30.96 14.87
N ALA A 258 -9.27 30.79 13.58
CA ALA A 258 -9.47 31.91 12.64
C ALA A 258 -10.69 32.77 13.03
N ALA A 259 -11.80 32.16 13.46
CA ALA A 259 -12.96 32.89 13.98
C ALA A 259 -12.63 33.65 15.28
N ALA A 260 -11.84 33.06 16.18
CA ALA A 260 -11.39 33.72 17.39
C ALA A 260 -10.42 34.88 17.11
N GLU A 261 -9.58 34.77 16.08
CA GLU A 261 -8.71 35.86 15.62
C GLU A 261 -9.49 36.99 14.94
N ALA A 262 -10.47 36.67 14.10
CA ALA A 262 -11.40 37.66 13.54
C ALA A 262 -12.14 38.42 14.66
N GLN A 263 -12.67 37.72 15.66
CA GLN A 263 -13.33 38.36 16.82
C GLN A 263 -12.36 39.20 17.67
N ARG A 264 -11.08 38.82 17.80
CA ARG A 264 -10.05 39.66 18.45
C ARG A 264 -9.76 40.92 17.63
N ALA A 265 -9.70 40.81 16.30
CA ALA A 265 -9.47 41.95 15.40
C ALA A 265 -10.65 42.92 15.40
N GLU A 266 -11.89 42.42 15.28
CA GLU A 266 -13.12 43.21 15.43
C GLU A 266 -13.17 43.92 16.79
N ALA A 267 -12.85 43.22 17.89
CA ALA A 267 -12.80 43.81 19.22
C ALA A 267 -11.67 44.85 19.38
N ALA A 268 -10.56 44.72 18.65
CA ALA A 268 -9.48 45.72 18.63
C ALA A 268 -9.91 46.99 17.85
N VAL A 269 -10.50 46.84 16.67
CA VAL A 269 -11.05 47.95 15.88
C VAL A 269 -12.17 48.66 16.64
N ALA A 270 -13.06 47.92 17.30
CA ALA A 270 -14.11 48.51 18.14
C ALA A 270 -13.56 49.29 19.35
N ARG A 271 -12.42 48.87 19.93
CA ARG A 271 -11.71 49.63 20.97
C ARG A 271 -11.07 50.91 20.41
N GLN A 272 -10.41 50.82 19.26
CA GLN A 272 -9.82 51.99 18.57
C GLN A 272 -10.89 53.02 18.23
N ALA A 273 -12.00 52.62 17.59
CA ALA A 273 -13.12 53.50 17.29
C ALA A 273 -13.76 54.11 18.56
N ALA A 274 -13.82 53.36 19.67
CA ALA A 274 -14.29 53.90 20.96
C ALA A 274 -13.28 54.86 21.62
N GLU A 275 -11.99 54.75 21.31
CA GLU A 275 -10.94 55.69 21.77
C GLU A 275 -10.90 56.95 20.90
N GLU A 276 -11.01 56.81 19.59
CA GLU A 276 -11.20 57.91 18.63
C GLU A 276 -12.46 58.73 18.94
N LEU A 277 -13.56 58.07 19.29
CA LEU A 277 -14.79 58.75 19.73
C LEU A 277 -14.56 59.51 21.05
N ARG A 278 -13.78 58.97 21.99
CA ARG A 278 -13.42 59.67 23.24
C ARG A 278 -12.50 60.87 22.99
N THR A 279 -11.56 60.79 22.04
CA THR A 279 -10.74 61.96 21.67
C THR A 279 -11.60 62.99 20.95
N ALA A 280 -12.41 62.61 19.96
CA ALA A 280 -13.32 63.52 19.27
C ALA A 280 -14.32 64.22 20.22
N VAL A 281 -14.81 63.53 21.26
CA VAL A 281 -15.63 64.15 22.32
C VAL A 281 -14.81 65.16 23.14
N LYS A 282 -13.59 64.82 23.58
CA LYS A 282 -12.70 65.76 24.30
C LYS A 282 -12.33 66.97 23.46
N ASP A 283 -12.08 66.79 22.16
CA ASP A 283 -11.72 67.85 21.22
C ASP A 283 -12.94 68.75 20.94
N ALA A 284 -14.14 68.17 20.84
CA ALA A 284 -15.40 68.93 20.77
C ALA A 284 -15.71 69.69 22.07
N GLU A 285 -15.41 69.11 23.24
CA GLU A 285 -15.49 69.80 24.54
C GLU A 285 -14.46 70.93 24.64
N ALA A 286 -13.23 70.71 24.21
CA ALA A 286 -12.17 71.73 24.17
C ALA A 286 -12.51 72.87 23.20
N ALA A 287 -13.00 72.55 22.00
CA ALA A 287 -13.48 73.53 21.03
C ALA A 287 -14.70 74.31 21.57
N ARG A 288 -15.61 73.65 22.30
CA ARG A 288 -16.73 74.31 23.00
C ARG A 288 -16.24 75.24 24.12
N GLN A 289 -15.23 74.84 24.89
CA GLN A 289 -14.61 75.71 25.91
C GLN A 289 -13.90 76.91 25.27
N GLN A 290 -13.17 76.70 24.17
CA GLN A 290 -12.55 77.79 23.40
C GLN A 290 -13.61 78.74 22.81
N ALA A 291 -14.71 78.22 22.27
CA ALA A 291 -15.82 79.02 21.77
C ALA A 291 -16.52 79.83 22.88
N LEU A 292 -16.69 79.25 24.07
CA LEU A 292 -17.21 79.96 25.26
C LEU A 292 -16.25 81.05 25.73
N GLN A 293 -14.94 80.78 25.77
CA GLN A 293 -13.92 81.79 26.11
C GLN A 293 -13.84 82.91 25.06
N ALA A 294 -13.96 82.59 23.78
CA ALA A 294 -14.02 83.57 22.70
C ALA A 294 -15.30 84.41 22.76
N ALA A 295 -16.45 83.79 23.06
CA ALA A 295 -17.70 84.50 23.28
C ALA A 295 -17.63 85.44 24.50
N ALA A 296 -17.06 84.97 25.62
CA ALA A 296 -16.84 85.79 26.81
C ALA A 296 -15.92 86.98 26.52
N ARG A 297 -14.77 86.78 25.84
CA ARG A 297 -13.88 87.88 25.42
C ARG A 297 -14.58 88.85 24.46
N ALA A 298 -15.35 88.35 23.50
CA ALA A 298 -16.13 89.21 22.60
C ALA A 298 -17.23 89.99 23.34
N GLU A 299 -17.76 89.48 24.45
CA GLU A 299 -18.70 90.19 25.32
C GLU A 299 -17.97 91.22 26.21
N GLU A 300 -16.81 90.88 26.78
CA GLU A 300 -15.92 91.81 27.47
C GLU A 300 -15.53 92.98 26.54
N GLU A 301 -15.05 92.70 25.32
CA GLU A 301 -14.75 93.69 24.27
C GLU A 301 -15.97 94.56 23.92
N ARG A 302 -17.17 93.96 23.79
CA ARG A 302 -18.41 94.73 23.56
C ARG A 302 -18.79 95.62 24.74
N THR A 303 -18.57 95.19 25.98
CA THR A 303 -18.83 96.04 27.16
C THR A 303 -17.77 97.13 27.31
N ALA A 304 -16.50 96.85 27.00
CA ALA A 304 -15.42 97.84 26.95
C ALA A 304 -15.67 98.89 25.85
N ALA A 305 -16.05 98.47 24.64
CA ALA A 305 -16.41 99.36 23.56
C ALA A 305 -17.62 100.26 23.91
N ARG A 306 -18.64 99.71 24.59
CA ARG A 306 -19.78 100.48 25.09
C ARG A 306 -19.40 101.49 26.19
N ARG A 307 -18.46 101.14 27.07
CA ARG A 307 -17.91 102.08 28.07
C ARG A 307 -17.13 103.21 27.39
N ALA A 308 -16.23 102.87 26.46
CA ALA A 308 -15.49 103.86 25.68
C ALA A 308 -16.41 104.78 24.85
N GLN A 309 -17.50 104.25 24.28
CA GLN A 309 -18.54 105.07 23.63
C GLN A 309 -19.23 106.02 24.62
N ALA A 310 -19.68 105.54 25.78
CA ALA A 310 -20.31 106.38 26.80
C ALA A 310 -19.36 107.44 27.38
N GLU A 311 -18.08 107.11 27.54
CA GLU A 311 -17.03 108.03 27.99
C GLU A 311 -16.74 109.11 26.94
N ALA A 312 -16.63 108.73 25.66
CA ALA A 312 -16.46 109.65 24.54
C ALA A 312 -17.71 110.54 24.31
N GLU A 313 -18.92 110.01 24.49
CA GLU A 313 -20.17 110.79 24.47
C GLU A 313 -20.21 111.79 25.64
N ALA A 314 -19.83 111.37 26.85
CA ALA A 314 -19.75 112.27 28.01
C ALA A 314 -18.64 113.33 27.86
N GLU A 315 -17.53 113.03 27.19
CA GLU A 315 -16.50 114.01 26.84
C GLU A 315 -16.97 114.97 25.74
N ALA A 316 -17.63 114.47 24.69
CA ALA A 316 -18.24 115.29 23.65
C ALA A 316 -19.33 116.24 24.20
N GLN A 317 -20.14 115.78 25.15
CA GLN A 317 -21.12 116.63 25.85
C GLN A 317 -20.44 117.72 26.69
N ARG A 318 -19.35 117.40 27.41
CA ARG A 318 -18.55 118.41 28.15
C ARG A 318 -17.91 119.43 27.21
N ALA A 319 -17.33 118.98 26.10
CA ALA A 319 -16.75 119.84 25.08
C ALA A 319 -17.80 120.65 24.28
N ALA A 320 -19.07 120.22 24.27
CA ALA A 320 -20.19 120.99 23.72
C ALA A 320 -20.68 122.06 24.71
N ALA A 321 -20.80 121.72 25.99
CA ALA A 321 -21.17 122.67 27.05
C ALA A 321 -20.17 123.84 27.11
N GLN A 322 -18.87 123.54 27.12
CA GLN A 322 -17.80 124.56 27.09
C GLN A 322 -17.86 125.48 25.87
N ARG A 323 -18.29 125.00 24.70
CA ARG A 323 -18.49 125.86 23.51
C ARG A 323 -19.68 126.78 23.67
N THR A 324 -20.78 126.29 24.24
CA THR A 324 -21.97 127.12 24.53
C THR A 324 -21.64 128.20 25.57
N GLU A 325 -20.88 127.85 26.60
CA GLU A 325 -20.39 128.77 27.63
C GLU A 325 -19.49 129.87 27.04
N ALA A 326 -18.46 129.49 26.26
CA ALA A 326 -17.57 130.45 25.58
C ALA A 326 -18.28 131.32 24.53
N ILE A 327 -19.36 130.84 23.91
CA ILE A 327 -20.23 131.65 23.04
C ILE A 327 -21.01 132.68 23.89
N GLY A 328 -21.55 132.27 25.05
CA GLY A 328 -22.20 133.17 25.99
C GLY A 328 -21.27 134.27 26.53
N GLU A 329 -20.04 133.91 26.89
CA GLU A 329 -19.00 134.87 27.31
C GLU A 329 -18.66 135.88 26.20
N ARG A 330 -18.46 135.40 24.96
CA ARG A 330 -18.22 136.26 23.79
C ARG A 330 -19.36 137.24 23.57
N ASP A 331 -20.60 136.77 23.64
CA ASP A 331 -21.77 137.59 23.32
C ASP A 331 -22.10 138.59 24.46
N ALA A 332 -21.79 138.22 25.71
CA ALA A 332 -21.78 139.16 26.84
C ALA A 332 -20.69 140.24 26.71
N ALA A 333 -19.48 139.87 26.28
CA ALA A 333 -18.39 140.82 26.02
C ALA A 333 -18.72 141.78 24.86
N LEU A 334 -19.39 141.30 23.81
CA LEU A 334 -19.90 142.13 22.71
C LEU A 334 -20.97 143.13 23.18
N ALA A 335 -21.90 142.71 24.05
CA ALA A 335 -22.89 143.60 24.65
C ALA A 335 -22.23 144.70 25.50
N GLN A 336 -21.25 144.35 26.35
CA GLN A 336 -20.48 145.31 27.14
C GLN A 336 -19.70 146.30 26.26
N ALA A 337 -19.08 145.83 25.17
CA ALA A 337 -18.38 146.68 24.22
C ALA A 337 -19.33 147.67 23.50
N GLN A 338 -20.52 147.22 23.10
CA GLN A 338 -21.55 148.09 22.50
C GLN A 338 -22.04 149.15 23.50
N GLN A 339 -22.25 148.78 24.77
CA GLN A 339 -22.65 149.73 25.81
C GLN A 339 -21.54 150.77 26.08
N ALA A 340 -20.28 150.36 26.17
CA ALA A 340 -19.15 151.28 26.33
C ALA A 340 -19.00 152.26 25.15
N VAL A 341 -19.31 151.84 23.92
CA VAL A 341 -19.38 152.73 22.75
C VAL A 341 -20.53 153.74 22.87
N ALA A 342 -21.72 153.30 23.29
CA ALA A 342 -22.86 154.19 23.49
C ALA A 342 -22.60 155.23 24.61
N GLU A 343 -21.95 154.84 25.70
CA GLU A 343 -21.55 155.73 26.79
C GLU A 343 -20.48 156.75 26.34
N ARG A 344 -19.48 156.30 25.58
CA ARG A 344 -18.47 157.17 24.94
C ARG A 344 -19.12 158.20 24.00
N ASP A 345 -20.08 157.78 23.20
CA ASP A 345 -20.70 158.65 22.20
C ASP A 345 -21.67 159.66 22.84
N GLN A 346 -22.32 159.30 23.94
CA GLN A 346 -23.00 160.28 24.81
C GLN A 346 -22.02 161.28 25.45
N ALA A 347 -20.83 160.84 25.89
CA ALA A 347 -19.83 161.74 26.45
C ALA A 347 -19.29 162.72 25.38
N ASN A 348 -19.03 162.23 24.16
CA ASN A 348 -18.63 163.04 23.02
C ASN A 348 -19.69 164.09 22.64
N ALA A 349 -20.99 163.73 22.67
CA ALA A 349 -22.07 164.69 22.43
C ALA A 349 -22.07 165.84 23.46
N ARG A 350 -21.93 165.52 24.76
CA ARG A 350 -21.84 166.53 25.83
C ARG A 350 -20.59 167.41 25.70
N ALA A 351 -19.46 166.84 25.29
CA ALA A 351 -18.22 167.59 25.05
C ALA A 351 -18.35 168.54 23.83
N ALA A 352 -19.03 168.12 22.76
CA ALA A 352 -19.33 168.97 21.62
C ALA A 352 -20.26 170.14 21.99
N GLU A 353 -21.30 169.87 22.80
CA GLU A 353 -22.22 170.88 23.31
C GLU A 353 -21.52 171.90 24.23
N GLN A 354 -20.65 171.44 25.14
CA GLN A 354 -19.79 172.33 25.94
C GLN A 354 -18.81 173.14 25.07
N SER A 355 -18.24 172.57 24.01
CA SER A 355 -17.39 173.30 23.06
C SER A 355 -18.16 174.41 22.34
N ALA A 356 -19.39 174.15 21.92
CA ALA A 356 -20.27 175.16 21.31
C ALA A 356 -20.62 176.29 22.31
N GLN A 357 -20.88 175.96 23.58
CA GLN A 357 -21.11 176.95 24.64
C GLN A 357 -19.86 177.81 24.90
N ILE A 358 -18.66 177.21 24.92
CA ILE A 358 -17.39 177.94 25.05
C ILE A 358 -17.15 178.86 23.86
N GLN A 359 -17.45 178.43 22.64
CA GLN A 359 -17.32 179.26 21.43
C GLN A 359 -18.29 180.45 21.46
N HIS A 360 -19.56 180.24 21.83
CA HIS A 360 -20.55 181.31 22.01
C HIS A 360 -20.12 182.31 23.10
N LEU A 361 -19.60 181.83 24.23
CA LEU A 361 -19.08 182.70 25.29
C LEU A 361 -17.86 183.50 24.81
N ALA A 362 -16.89 182.86 24.15
CA ALA A 362 -15.72 183.53 23.60
C ALA A 362 -16.10 184.60 22.56
N GLN A 363 -17.10 184.34 21.72
CA GLN A 363 -17.62 185.30 20.75
C GLN A 363 -18.31 186.50 21.44
N SER A 364 -19.13 186.27 22.47
CA SER A 364 -19.72 187.35 23.26
C SER A 364 -18.68 188.19 24.03
N VAL A 365 -17.56 187.58 24.46
CA VAL A 365 -16.43 188.28 25.07
C VAL A 365 -15.67 189.11 24.04
N ALA A 366 -15.48 188.61 22.82
CA ALA A 366 -14.88 189.37 21.72
C ALA A 366 -15.75 190.57 21.31
N GLU A 367 -17.08 190.41 21.28
CA GLU A 367 -18.04 191.50 21.02
C GLU A 367 -18.01 192.55 22.15
N LEU A 368 -17.97 192.13 23.41
CA LEU A 368 -17.79 193.04 24.56
C LEU A 368 -16.44 193.77 24.54
N GLN A 369 -15.35 193.10 24.15
CA GLN A 369 -14.03 193.72 24.00
C GLN A 369 -13.97 194.69 22.81
N ALA A 370 -14.67 194.39 21.71
CA ALA A 370 -14.84 195.31 20.58
C ALA A 370 -15.67 196.55 21.00
N ALA A 371 -16.75 196.38 21.75
CA ALA A 371 -17.53 197.49 22.29
C ALA A 371 -16.72 198.35 23.28
N MET A 372 -15.95 197.73 24.18
CA MET A 372 -15.09 198.47 25.12
C MET A 372 -13.94 199.20 24.42
N SER A 373 -13.35 198.63 23.37
CA SER A 373 -12.29 199.31 22.60
C SER A 373 -12.83 200.44 21.72
N ALA A 374 -14.04 200.30 21.17
CA ALA A 374 -14.74 201.40 20.50
C ALA A 374 -15.04 202.55 21.48
N LEU A 375 -15.62 202.27 22.65
CA LEU A 375 -15.87 203.28 23.70
C LEU A 375 -14.58 203.92 24.23
N ALA A 376 -13.47 203.17 24.29
CA ALA A 376 -12.16 203.73 24.63
C ALA A 376 -11.64 204.67 23.53
N ALA A 377 -11.80 204.31 22.26
CA ALA A 377 -11.43 205.15 21.11
C ALA A 377 -12.29 206.43 21.05
N GLU A 378 -13.59 206.35 21.30
CA GLU A 378 -14.48 207.52 21.39
C GLU A 378 -14.09 208.44 22.56
N ARG A 379 -13.83 207.88 23.74
CA ARG A 379 -13.36 208.63 24.91
C ARG A 379 -12.02 209.33 24.64
N ASP A 380 -11.08 208.65 24.00
CA ASP A 380 -9.75 209.20 23.76
C ASP A 380 -9.72 210.14 22.54
N ALA A 381 -10.67 210.00 21.58
CA ALA A 381 -10.97 211.02 20.59
C ALA A 381 -11.54 212.30 21.24
N ALA A 382 -12.52 212.18 22.14
CA ALA A 382 -13.08 213.30 22.90
C ALA A 382 -12.02 214.00 23.78
N ARG A 383 -11.08 213.25 24.36
CA ARG A 383 -9.91 213.80 25.05
C ARG A 383 -8.95 214.50 24.09
N ALA A 384 -8.67 213.92 22.92
CA ALA A 384 -7.86 214.55 21.88
C ALA A 384 -8.52 215.83 21.30
N GLU A 385 -9.85 215.97 21.41
CA GLU A 385 -10.57 217.21 21.08
C GLU A 385 -10.52 218.23 22.22
N ALA A 386 -10.71 217.80 23.48
CA ALA A 386 -10.51 218.66 24.65
C ALA A 386 -9.07 219.21 24.74
N ASP A 387 -8.06 218.40 24.44
CA ASP A 387 -6.66 218.82 24.41
C ASP A 387 -6.28 219.57 23.12
N ARG A 388 -7.10 219.52 22.06
CA ARG A 388 -6.98 220.44 20.91
C ARG A 388 -7.58 221.81 21.25
N ALA A 389 -8.73 221.85 21.92
CA ALA A 389 -9.33 223.09 22.42
C ALA A 389 -8.42 223.80 23.45
N ARG A 390 -7.83 223.06 24.40
CA ARG A 390 -6.81 223.60 25.32
C ARG A 390 -5.61 224.19 24.58
N ARG A 391 -5.01 223.42 23.66
CA ARG A 391 -3.86 223.90 22.87
C ARG A 391 -4.20 225.13 22.02
N GLN A 392 -5.43 225.28 21.53
CA GLN A 392 -5.86 226.51 20.85
C GLN A 392 -5.89 227.72 21.79
N ILE A 393 -6.34 227.56 23.04
CA ILE A 393 -6.30 228.62 24.06
C ILE A 393 -4.85 228.99 24.43
N ASP A 394 -4.00 228.00 24.68
CA ASP A 394 -2.59 228.22 25.00
C ASP A 394 -1.82 228.85 23.83
N THR A 395 -2.18 228.54 22.58
CA THR A 395 -1.57 229.14 21.38
C THR A 395 -1.92 230.62 21.24
N LEU A 396 -3.12 231.05 21.66
CA LEU A 396 -3.50 232.46 21.70
C LEU A 396 -2.78 233.22 22.81
N LEU A 397 -2.54 232.59 23.97
CA LEU A 397 -1.72 233.17 25.05
C LEU A 397 -0.23 233.26 24.67
N THR A 398 0.28 232.26 23.94
CA THR A 398 1.71 232.15 23.57
C THR A 398 2.05 232.89 22.25
N GLN A 399 1.16 233.77 21.77
CA GLN A 399 1.39 234.65 20.61
C GLN A 399 2.42 235.79 20.91
N ARG A 400 3.41 235.55 21.78
CA ARG A 400 4.24 236.63 22.37
C ARG A 400 5.72 236.33 22.59
N GLN A 401 6.18 235.07 22.66
CA GLN A 401 7.58 234.75 22.99
C GLN A 401 8.12 233.48 22.27
N ALA A 402 8.96 233.70 21.23
CA ALA A 402 9.78 232.70 20.51
C ALA A 402 9.04 231.52 19.82
N GLY A 403 9.61 230.79 18.85
CA GLY A 403 10.84 231.03 18.07
C GLY A 403 11.60 229.75 17.69
N VAL A 404 11.76 229.48 16.38
CA VAL A 404 12.69 228.50 15.73
C VAL A 404 12.33 226.99 15.77
N LEU A 405 11.83 226.47 14.62
CA LEU A 405 12.32 225.38 13.72
C LEU A 405 13.29 224.25 14.24
N PRO A 406 13.50 223.11 13.51
CA PRO A 406 12.57 222.10 12.94
C PRO A 406 13.12 220.61 12.98
N GLY A 407 12.41 219.62 12.40
CA GLY A 407 12.95 218.28 11.99
C GLY A 407 12.02 217.06 12.29
N VAL A 408 11.68 216.07 11.44
CA VAL A 408 12.38 215.22 10.40
C VAL A 408 13.07 213.98 11.05
N THR A 409 12.87 212.69 10.70
CA THR A 409 12.27 211.92 9.55
C THR A 409 11.61 210.59 10.04
N GLY A 410 10.74 209.87 9.31
CA GLY A 410 11.08 208.70 8.43
C GLY A 410 10.88 207.33 9.11
N THR A 411 10.79 206.13 8.49
CA THR A 411 10.61 205.66 7.08
C THR A 411 10.40 204.12 7.03
N GLY A 412 9.54 203.60 6.13
CA GLY A 412 9.58 202.19 5.61
C GLY A 412 9.18 201.03 6.54
N THR A 413 9.19 199.73 6.15
CA THR A 413 9.27 199.08 4.80
C THR A 413 9.05 197.55 4.89
N GLY A 414 8.62 196.89 3.79
CA GLY A 414 9.11 195.53 3.41
C GLY A 414 8.28 194.28 3.81
N GLY A 415 8.69 193.10 3.30
CA GLY A 415 8.07 191.78 3.55
C GLY A 415 8.85 190.58 2.97
N ILE A 416 8.14 189.49 2.59
CA ILE A 416 8.59 188.24 1.91
C ILE A 416 9.30 187.15 2.84
N PRO A 417 9.75 185.91 2.45
CA PRO A 417 9.08 184.63 2.87
C PRO A 417 9.91 183.34 3.30
N VAL A 418 9.19 182.23 3.64
CA VAL A 418 9.59 180.76 3.77
C VAL A 418 10.73 180.35 4.76
N PRO A 419 11.26 179.09 4.84
CA PRO A 419 10.64 177.75 5.14
C PRO A 419 11.33 176.90 6.27
N GLY A 420 10.73 175.75 6.67
CA GLY A 420 11.40 174.57 7.31
C GLY A 420 11.26 174.39 8.84
N ALA A 421 11.62 173.27 9.51
CA ALA A 421 11.87 171.86 9.09
C ALA A 421 12.03 170.91 10.34
N SER A 422 11.90 169.58 10.15
CA SER A 422 12.27 168.48 11.09
C SER A 422 11.46 168.27 12.39
N ALA A 423 11.31 167.08 13.02
CA ALA A 423 11.40 165.63 12.67
C ALA A 423 10.88 164.81 13.93
N ALA A 424 10.92 163.47 14.14
CA ALA A 424 11.40 162.27 13.41
C ALA A 424 10.75 160.96 13.97
N GLY A 425 10.59 159.91 13.15
CA GLY A 425 10.53 158.47 13.55
C GLY A 425 9.20 157.89 14.11
N GLY A 426 8.84 156.61 13.90
CA GLY A 426 9.38 155.53 13.03
C GLY A 426 8.40 154.31 13.02
N THR A 427 8.01 153.70 11.88
CA THR A 427 8.67 152.67 11.03
C THR A 427 8.71 151.21 11.58
N GLY A 428 8.04 150.25 10.89
CA GLY A 428 8.18 148.79 11.11
C GLY A 428 7.20 147.88 10.29
N PRO A 429 7.66 147.09 9.28
CA PRO A 429 6.78 146.26 8.41
C PRO A 429 7.28 144.85 7.95
N PHE A 430 6.42 144.09 7.21
CA PHE A 430 6.72 142.98 6.24
C PHE A 430 7.02 141.51 6.79
N PRO A 431 7.41 140.45 5.99
CA PRO A 431 6.44 139.42 5.50
C PRO A 431 6.91 137.92 5.29
N ALA A 432 6.02 137.07 4.75
CA ALA A 432 6.18 135.98 3.72
C ALA A 432 7.11 134.70 3.81
N ALA A 433 6.48 133.55 3.46
CA ALA A 433 6.90 132.42 2.55
C ALA A 433 8.02 131.37 2.84
N THR A 434 7.74 130.06 2.59
CA THR A 434 8.64 129.02 1.95
C THR A 434 7.93 127.65 1.66
N ILE A 435 8.65 126.63 1.12
CA ILE A 435 8.24 125.32 0.52
C ILE A 435 9.36 124.25 0.83
N PRO A 436 9.46 122.99 0.28
CA PRO A 436 8.52 121.92 -0.18
C PRO A 436 8.87 120.50 0.41
N ASP A 437 8.32 119.37 -0.11
CA ASP A 437 9.05 118.35 -0.94
C ASP A 437 8.45 116.89 -1.04
N THR A 438 9.09 116.07 -1.90
CA THR A 438 8.81 114.74 -2.52
C THR A 438 8.34 113.49 -1.73
N SER A 439 7.64 112.61 -2.45
CA SER A 439 7.79 111.12 -2.43
C SER A 439 7.12 110.51 -3.69
N ALA A 440 7.32 109.21 -4.00
CA ALA A 440 6.90 108.61 -5.29
C ALA A 440 6.68 107.07 -5.28
N GLY A 441 5.98 106.56 -6.31
CA GLY A 441 5.73 105.12 -6.60
C GLY A 441 4.26 104.88 -7.03
N SER A 442 3.89 104.26 -8.15
CA SER A 442 4.23 102.92 -8.72
C SER A 442 3.57 101.75 -7.95
N SER A 443 2.89 100.76 -8.56
CA SER A 443 2.63 100.48 -9.98
C SER A 443 1.54 99.41 -10.21
N ALA A 444 1.09 99.29 -11.48
CA ALA A 444 0.55 98.09 -12.15
C ALA A 444 -0.81 97.44 -11.75
N VAL A 445 -1.69 97.42 -12.75
CA VAL A 445 -2.83 96.51 -13.01
C VAL A 445 -2.36 95.64 -14.20
N PRO A 446 -2.58 94.29 -14.31
CA PRO A 446 -3.89 93.79 -14.74
C PRO A 446 -4.32 92.31 -14.49
N ARG A 447 -5.61 92.08 -14.77
CA ARG A 447 -6.24 90.89 -15.41
C ARG A 447 -5.96 89.45 -14.91
N GLN A 448 -7.02 88.87 -14.32
CA GLN A 448 -7.93 87.84 -14.92
C GLN A 448 -7.41 86.42 -15.29
N PRO A 449 -8.29 85.39 -15.37
CA PRO A 449 -7.92 83.97 -15.28
C PRO A 449 -7.89 83.22 -16.62
N ALA A 450 -7.50 81.93 -16.59
CA ALA A 450 -7.66 80.97 -17.68
C ALA A 450 -7.98 79.55 -17.20
N TYR A 451 -8.72 78.79 -18.02
CA TYR A 451 -8.94 77.35 -17.92
C TYR A 451 -7.74 76.57 -18.51
N SER A 452 -7.54 75.32 -18.07
CA SER A 452 -7.26 74.14 -18.92
C SER A 452 -7.50 72.85 -18.07
N THR A 453 -8.04 71.70 -18.46
CA THR A 453 -7.84 70.78 -19.63
C THR A 453 -6.36 70.38 -19.80
N ASP A 454 -5.95 69.12 -19.89
CA ASP A 454 -6.56 67.95 -20.55
C ASP A 454 -6.18 66.59 -19.91
N PRO A 455 -6.76 65.47 -20.36
CA PRO A 455 -6.38 64.11 -19.97
C PRO A 455 -5.35 63.45 -20.90
N ALA A 456 -4.56 62.53 -20.36
CA ALA A 456 -3.82 61.49 -21.10
C ALA A 456 -3.70 60.24 -20.19
N GLY A 457 -3.61 59.01 -20.69
CA GLY A 457 -3.52 58.58 -22.09
C GLY A 457 -2.36 57.62 -22.29
N GLY A 458 -2.65 56.35 -22.58
CA GLY A 458 -1.64 55.30 -22.78
C GLY A 458 -2.06 53.96 -22.17
N GLY A 459 -2.16 52.94 -23.00
CA GLY A 459 -2.27 51.55 -22.57
C GLY A 459 -1.24 50.69 -23.30
N THR A 460 -1.07 49.44 -22.87
CA THR A 460 -0.35 48.43 -23.66
C THR A 460 -0.78 47.02 -23.28
N GLU A 461 -1.07 46.23 -24.31
CA GLU A 461 -1.04 44.76 -24.26
C GLU A 461 0.42 44.28 -24.18
N PRO A 462 0.71 43.04 -23.71
CA PRO A 462 0.59 41.90 -24.63
C PRO A 462 0.18 40.55 -24.00
N ALA A 463 -0.25 39.63 -24.87
CA ALA A 463 -0.59 38.26 -24.54
C ALA A 463 0.58 37.42 -23.98
N ARG A 464 0.24 36.34 -23.24
CA ARG A 464 1.11 35.18 -23.05
C ARG A 464 0.44 33.89 -23.49
N ARG A 465 1.22 33.08 -24.20
CA ARG A 465 0.91 31.76 -24.73
C ARG A 465 1.81 30.77 -24.00
N ASN A 466 1.23 29.76 -23.36
CA ASN A 466 1.92 28.52 -23.00
C ASN A 466 0.97 27.36 -23.32
N GLY A 467 1.49 26.33 -23.97
CA GLY A 467 0.91 24.99 -23.95
C GLY A 467 1.83 24.10 -23.12
N ASP A 468 1.34 22.93 -22.69
CA ASP A 468 2.13 21.95 -21.97
C ASP A 468 1.92 20.54 -22.57
N GLU A 469 2.93 19.68 -22.45
CA GLU A 469 3.10 18.52 -23.34
C GLU A 469 2.72 17.18 -22.67
N ASN A 470 1.50 16.69 -22.91
CA ASN A 470 1.15 15.31 -22.54
C ASN A 470 1.75 14.30 -23.54
N ARG A 471 2.88 13.71 -23.14
CA ARG A 471 3.62 12.68 -23.87
C ARG A 471 3.65 11.38 -23.07
N GLU A 472 2.69 10.49 -23.33
CA GLU A 472 2.65 9.15 -22.73
C GLU A 472 3.39 8.13 -23.61
N ASP A 473 4.25 7.31 -23.01
CA ASP A 473 5.15 6.37 -23.69
C ASP A 473 5.24 5.05 -22.88
N PRO A 474 4.49 3.99 -23.23
CA PRO A 474 4.37 2.79 -22.41
C PRO A 474 5.24 1.62 -22.92
N LEU A 475 6.42 1.42 -22.34
CA LEU A 475 7.28 0.26 -22.61
C LEU A 475 7.87 -0.38 -21.34
N TYR A 476 7.84 -1.71 -21.32
CA TYR A 476 8.44 -2.65 -20.35
C TYR A 476 8.00 -2.58 -18.88
N ALA A 477 7.23 -3.61 -18.47
CA ALA A 477 7.65 -4.50 -17.39
C ALA A 477 7.04 -5.91 -17.55
N ARG A 478 7.90 -6.93 -17.56
CA ARG A 478 7.56 -8.33 -17.28
C ARG A 478 8.74 -8.97 -16.55
N PRO A 479 8.46 -9.85 -15.58
CA PRO A 479 8.94 -11.22 -15.67
C PRO A 479 7.93 -12.12 -16.41
#